data_AF-A0A1A2Q262-F1
#
_entry.id   AF-A0A1A2Q262-F1
#
_cell.length_a   1.000
_cell.length_b   1.000
_cell.length_c   1.000
_cell.angle_alpha   90.00
_cell.angle_beta   90.00
_cell.angle_gamma   90.00
#
_symmetry.space_group_name_H-M   'P 1'
#
loop_
_entity.id
_entity.type
_entity.pdbx_description
1 polymer ?
#
loop_
_entity_poly.entity_id
_entity_poly.type
_entity_poly.pdbx_seq_one_letter_code
_entity_poly.pdbx_strand_id
1 'polypeptide(L)'
;MGVLSPTPVEFRDDDTGYLTWLTGHPNGYVINIARNYSASAARVHHAGCRTISGQNPHKGAWTGPYVKICAAQLADLERWAANNVREPIPPCGTCRPKRRDR
;
A
#
# COMPACT_ATOMS: atom_id res chain seq x y z
N MET A 1 16.42 14.38 17.26
CA MET A 1 15.92 13.02 17.58
C MET A 1 15.00 12.58 16.45
N GLY A 2 15.47 11.68 15.58
CA GLY A 2 14.66 11.15 14.49
C GLY A 2 13.66 10.16 15.05
N VAL A 3 12.36 10.44 14.92
CA VAL A 3 11.34 9.44 15.19
C VAL A 3 11.54 8.30 14.18
N LEU A 4 11.80 7.09 14.68
CA LEU A 4 11.70 5.89 13.87
C LEU A 4 10.23 5.77 13.49
N SER A 5 9.86 6.25 12.30
CA SER A 5 8.56 5.88 11.72
C SER A 5 8.53 4.35 11.63
N PRO A 6 7.45 3.70 12.08
CA PRO A 6 7.35 2.25 12.00
C PRO A 6 7.54 1.81 10.54
N THR A 7 8.36 0.77 10.35
CA THR A 7 8.64 0.22 9.03
C THR A 7 7.35 -0.20 8.33
N PRO A 8 7.26 -0.05 7.01
CA PRO A 8 6.13 -0.57 6.26
C PRO A 8 5.90 -2.07 6.51
N VAL A 9 4.64 -2.47 6.58
CA VAL A 9 4.21 -3.85 6.80
C VAL A 9 3.78 -4.47 5.48
N GLU A 10 4.29 -5.65 5.15
CA GLU A 10 3.84 -6.43 4.00
C GLU A 10 2.75 -7.41 4.41
N PHE A 11 1.67 -7.46 3.63
CA PHE A 11 0.68 -8.53 3.67
C PHE A 11 0.75 -9.35 2.39
N ARG A 12 0.90 -10.67 2.58
CA ARG A 12 1.04 -11.70 1.54
C ARG A 12 0.23 -12.92 1.98
N ASP A 13 -0.71 -13.35 1.14
CA ASP A 13 -1.67 -14.41 1.47
C ASP A 13 -2.39 -14.19 2.82
N ASP A 14 -2.52 -12.93 3.24
CA ASP A 14 -3.12 -12.50 4.50
C ASP A 14 -4.12 -11.36 4.28
N ASP A 15 -5.27 -11.72 3.72
CA ASP A 15 -6.37 -10.77 3.52
C ASP A 15 -6.95 -10.28 4.85
N THR A 16 -6.99 -11.13 5.88
CA THR A 16 -7.53 -10.78 7.20
C THR A 16 -6.67 -9.72 7.88
N GLY A 17 -5.35 -9.90 7.90
CA GLY A 17 -4.42 -8.92 8.43
C GLY A 17 -4.45 -7.62 7.63
N TYR A 18 -4.48 -7.71 6.30
CA TYR A 18 -4.59 -6.54 5.45
C TYR A 18 -5.87 -5.72 5.71
N LEU A 19 -7.03 -6.38 5.78
CA LEU A 19 -8.31 -5.71 6.05
C LEU A 19 -8.34 -5.12 7.47
N THR A 20 -7.80 -5.85 8.45
CA THR A 20 -7.64 -5.32 9.82
C THR A 20 -6.78 -4.07 9.82
N TRP A 21 -5.65 -4.07 9.10
CA TRP A 21 -4.79 -2.90 8.98
C TRP A 21 -5.53 -1.70 8.37
N LEU A 22 -6.31 -1.90 7.30
CA LEU A 22 -7.10 -0.83 6.68
C LEU A 22 -8.09 -0.20 7.67
N THR A 23 -8.74 -1.01 8.52
CA THR A 23 -9.68 -0.49 9.54
C THR A 23 -8.98 0.32 10.63
N GLY A 24 -7.77 -0.09 11.04
CA GLY A 24 -6.98 0.64 12.05
C GLY A 24 -6.24 1.87 11.49
N HIS A 25 -6.06 1.96 10.17
CA HIS A 25 -5.28 3.00 9.51
C HIS A 25 -6.06 3.65 8.36
N PRO A 26 -7.24 4.27 8.61
CA PRO A 26 -8.08 4.83 7.55
C PRO A 26 -7.39 5.96 6.78
N ASN A 27 -6.39 6.60 7.38
CA ASN A 27 -5.55 7.67 6.80
C ASN A 27 -4.19 7.17 6.28
N GLY A 28 -3.97 5.84 6.29
CA GLY A 28 -2.73 5.23 5.85
C GLY A 28 -2.60 5.15 4.33
N TYR A 29 -1.48 4.59 3.89
CA TYR A 29 -1.15 4.41 2.48
C TYR A 29 -0.81 2.95 2.21
N VAL A 30 -1.05 2.52 0.97
CA VAL A 30 -0.81 1.13 0.52
C VAL A 30 -0.16 1.15 -0.84
N ILE A 31 0.98 0.47 -1.02
CA ILE A 31 1.43 0.02 -2.34
C ILE A 31 0.73 -1.31 -2.63
N ASN A 32 -0.01 -1.36 -3.73
CA ASN A 32 -0.41 -2.61 -4.37
C ASN A 32 0.62 -2.97 -5.44
N ILE A 33 1.33 -4.08 -5.29
CA ILE A 33 2.43 -4.47 -6.19
C ILE A 33 2.45 -5.98 -6.42
N ALA A 34 2.92 -6.42 -7.59
CA ALA A 34 3.06 -7.85 -7.89
C ALA A 34 3.97 -8.54 -6.86
N ARG A 35 3.76 -9.84 -6.61
CA ARG A 35 4.51 -10.61 -5.59
C ARG A 35 6.03 -10.63 -5.79
N ASN A 36 6.47 -10.43 -7.03
CA ASN A 36 7.88 -10.36 -7.43
C ASN A 36 8.44 -8.93 -7.42
N TYR A 37 7.69 -7.97 -6.90
CA TYR A 37 8.02 -6.54 -6.87
C TYR A 37 8.22 -5.87 -8.23
N SER A 38 7.61 -6.40 -9.28
CA SER A 38 7.51 -5.66 -10.55
C SER A 38 6.61 -4.42 -10.39
N ALA A 39 7.12 -3.24 -10.76
CA ALA A 39 6.35 -2.00 -10.69
C ALA A 39 5.36 -1.80 -11.84
N SER A 40 5.37 -2.65 -12.88
CA SER A 40 4.61 -2.41 -14.12
C SER A 40 3.11 -2.18 -13.88
N ALA A 41 2.53 -2.91 -12.92
CA ALA A 41 1.14 -2.76 -12.48
C ALA A 41 1.00 -2.12 -11.09
N ALA A 42 2.10 -1.69 -10.48
CA ALA A 42 2.11 -1.22 -9.11
C ALA A 42 1.50 0.16 -8.97
N ARG A 43 0.75 0.39 -7.89
CA ARG A 43 0.15 1.69 -7.59
C ARG A 43 0.21 1.99 -6.10
N VAL A 44 0.46 3.26 -5.77
CA VAL A 44 0.25 3.78 -4.40
C VAL A 44 -1.19 4.22 -4.23
N HIS A 45 -1.82 3.82 -3.13
CA HIS A 45 -3.19 4.15 -2.76
C HIS A 45 -3.23 4.81 -1.39
N HIS A 46 -4.30 5.57 -1.16
CA HIS A 46 -4.77 5.86 0.19
C HIS A 46 -5.55 4.66 0.71
N ALA A 47 -5.49 4.36 2.01
CA ALA A 47 -6.17 3.20 2.62
C ALA A 47 -7.68 3.19 2.36
N GLY A 48 -8.31 4.37 2.32
CA GLY A 48 -9.72 4.52 1.97
C GLY A 48 -10.07 4.34 0.47
N CYS A 49 -9.12 3.95 -0.39
CA CYS A 49 -9.37 3.83 -1.83
C CYS A 49 -10.25 2.61 -2.15
N ARG A 50 -11.45 2.85 -2.69
CA ARG A 50 -12.43 1.81 -3.08
C ARG A 50 -11.95 0.73 -4.06
N THR A 51 -10.78 0.88 -4.68
CA THR A 51 -10.23 -0.15 -5.58
C THR A 51 -9.35 -1.16 -4.84
N ILE A 52 -9.00 -0.86 -3.58
CA ILE A 52 -8.23 -1.72 -2.69
C ILE A 52 -8.93 -1.96 -1.34
N SER A 53 -10.11 -1.37 -1.14
CA SER A 53 -10.93 -1.49 0.06
C SER A 53 -12.39 -1.76 -0.32
N GLY A 54 -13.18 -2.30 0.62
CA GLY A 54 -14.58 -2.64 0.40
C GLY A 54 -14.78 -4.01 -0.24
N GLN A 55 -15.73 -4.14 -1.17
CA GLN A 55 -15.98 -5.40 -1.87
C GLN A 55 -14.94 -5.57 -2.99
N ASN A 56 -14.19 -6.68 -2.97
CA ASN A 56 -13.19 -6.94 -4.00
C ASN A 56 -13.87 -7.03 -5.39
N PRO A 57 -13.59 -6.10 -6.31
CA PRO A 57 -14.24 -6.09 -7.62
C PRO A 57 -13.89 -7.33 -8.47
N HIS A 58 -12.81 -8.03 -8.14
CA HIS A 58 -12.34 -9.20 -8.86
C HIS A 58 -12.77 -10.54 -8.24
N LYS A 59 -13.64 -10.53 -7.21
CA LYS A 59 -14.13 -11.74 -6.51
C LYS A 59 -13.02 -12.68 -5.97
N GLY A 60 -11.79 -12.20 -5.84
CA GLY A 60 -10.62 -12.98 -5.40
C GLY A 60 -9.98 -12.44 -4.12
N ALA A 61 -8.81 -12.98 -3.77
CA ALA A 61 -8.02 -12.51 -2.63
C ALA A 61 -7.39 -11.14 -2.90
N TRP A 62 -7.32 -10.28 -1.89
CA TRP A 62 -6.62 -8.99 -1.96
C TRP A 62 -5.11 -9.17 -2.09
N THR A 63 -4.58 -10.19 -1.41
CA THR A 63 -3.15 -10.50 -1.28
C THR A 63 -2.72 -11.74 -2.07
N GLY A 64 -3.53 -12.17 -3.05
CA GLY A 64 -3.25 -13.32 -3.91
C GLY A 64 -2.15 -13.04 -4.94
N PRO A 65 -2.48 -12.46 -6.12
CA PRO A 65 -1.48 -12.13 -7.15
C PRO A 65 -0.64 -10.88 -6.81
N TYR A 66 -1.04 -10.13 -5.79
CA TYR A 66 -0.37 -8.91 -5.33
C TYR A 66 -0.03 -9.03 -3.87
N VAL A 67 1.00 -8.31 -3.44
CA VAL A 67 1.25 -8.01 -2.02
C VAL A 67 0.89 -6.56 -1.73
N LYS A 68 0.56 -6.30 -0.46
CA LYS A 68 0.20 -4.97 0.03
C LYS A 68 1.29 -4.48 0.96
N ILE A 69 1.95 -3.39 0.61
CA ILE A 69 2.91 -2.74 1.49
C ILE A 69 2.23 -1.53 2.12
N CYS A 70 2.02 -1.58 3.43
CA CYS A 70 1.19 -0.66 4.16
C CYS A 70 2.03 0.20 5.11
N ALA A 71 1.77 1.51 5.13
CA ALA A 71 2.41 2.42 6.09
C ALA A 71 1.51 3.59 6.45
N ALA A 72 1.72 4.17 7.63
CA ALA A 72 0.98 5.35 8.08
C ALA A 72 1.36 6.62 7.29
N GLN A 73 2.60 6.70 6.78
CA GLN A 73 3.10 7.85 6.03
C GLN A 73 3.52 7.45 4.61
N LEU A 74 3.20 8.31 3.65
CA LEU A 74 3.57 8.09 2.24
C LEU A 74 5.11 8.04 2.05
N ALA A 75 5.86 8.84 2.81
CA ALA A 75 7.31 8.85 2.76
C ALA A 75 7.95 7.49 3.11
N ASP A 76 7.31 6.69 3.96
CA ASP A 76 7.81 5.36 4.32
C ASP A 76 7.63 4.36 3.18
N LEU A 77 6.55 4.46 2.41
CA LEU A 77 6.33 3.65 1.22
C LEU A 77 7.29 4.00 0.07
N GLU A 78 7.60 5.29 -0.09
CA GLU A 78 8.56 5.73 -1.11
C GLU A 78 9.97 5.28 -0.79
N ARG A 79 10.37 5.36 0.48
CA ARG A 79 11.64 4.81 0.95
C ARG A 79 11.69 3.30 0.77
N TRP A 80 10.61 2.59 1.07
CA TRP A 80 10.51 1.17 0.77
C TRP A 80 10.65 0.89 -0.74
N ALA A 81 9.98 1.66 -1.60
CA ALA A 81 10.07 1.50 -3.05
C ALA A 81 11.48 1.75 -3.58
N ALA A 82 12.15 2.81 -3.11
CA ALA A 82 13.53 3.11 -3.48
C ALA A 82 14.50 1.97 -3.11
N ASN A 83 14.30 1.34 -1.95
CA ASN A 83 15.18 0.28 -1.46
C ASN A 83 14.91 -1.09 -2.11
N ASN A 84 13.64 -1.42 -2.38
CA ASN A 84 13.24 -2.77 -2.80
C ASN A 84 12.94 -2.88 -4.30
N VAL A 85 12.42 -1.83 -4.91
CA VAL A 85 12.02 -1.78 -6.33
C VAL A 85 13.03 -0.98 -7.16
N ARG A 86 13.69 0.01 -6.54
CA ARG A 86 14.65 0.95 -7.17
C ARG A 86 14.04 1.87 -8.22
N GLU A 87 12.72 2.04 -8.18
CA GLU A 87 11.99 3.01 -9.00
C GLU A 87 10.77 3.56 -8.24
N PRO A 88 10.30 4.77 -8.58
CA PRO A 88 9.08 5.33 -7.98
C PRO A 88 7.84 4.53 -8.40
N ILE A 89 6.95 4.26 -7.44
CA ILE A 89 5.64 3.66 -7.75
C ILE A 89 4.63 4.78 -8.04
N PRO A 90 3.95 4.78 -9.19
CA PRO A 90 3.01 5.84 -9.54
C PRO A 90 1.77 5.82 -8.63
N PRO A 91 1.15 6.99 -8.37
CA PRO A 91 -0.09 7.06 -7.61
C PRO A 91 -1.26 6.43 -8.36
N CYS A 92 -2.23 5.90 -7.62
CA CYS A 92 -3.50 5.46 -8.16
C CYS A 92 -4.26 6.63 -8.78
N GLY A 93 -4.66 6.49 -10.06
CA GLY A 93 -5.43 7.53 -10.76
C GLY A 93 -6.82 7.78 -10.18
N THR A 94 -7.39 6.80 -9.45
CA THR A 94 -8.73 6.89 -8.84
C THR A 94 -8.72 7.68 -7.54
N CYS A 95 -7.86 7.33 -6.57
CA CYS A 95 -7.84 8.05 -5.29
C CYS A 95 -6.84 9.20 -5.25
N ARG A 96 -5.86 9.24 -6.16
CA ARG A 96 -4.81 10.28 -6.25
C ARG A 96 -4.25 10.64 -4.87
N PRO A 97 -3.61 9.68 -4.17
CA PRO A 97 -3.18 9.88 -2.80
C PRO A 97 -2.22 11.07 -2.72
N LYS A 98 -2.53 12.00 -1.81
CA LYS A 98 -1.66 13.15 -1.52
C LYS A 98 -0.83 12.83 -0.30
N ARG A 99 0.39 13.39 -0.23
CA ARG A 99 1.13 13.44 1.03
C ARG A 99 0.26 14.19 2.05
N ARG A 100 0.30 13.74 3.30
CA ARG A 100 -0.16 14.58 4.40
C ARG A 100 0.91 15.62 4.65
N ASP A 101 0.52 16.87 4.52
CA ASP A 101 1.30 18.00 5.02
C ASP A 101 1.22 17.88 6.55
N ARG A 102 2.39 17.82 7.19
CA ARG A 102 2.52 17.54 8.62
C ARG A 102 2.00 18.70 9.47
#